data_AF-A0A822B579-F1
#
_entry.id   AF-A0A822B579-F1
#
_cell.length_a   1.000
_cell.length_b   1.000
_cell.length_c   1.000
_cell.angle_alpha   90.00
_cell.angle_beta   90.00
_cell.angle_gamma   90.00
#
_symmetry.space_group_name_H-M   'P 1'
#
loop_
_entity.id
_entity.type
_entity.pdbx_description
1 polymer ?
#
loop_
_entity_poly.entity_id
_entity_poly.type
_entity_poly.pdbx_seq_one_letter_code
_entity_poly.pdbx_strand_id
1 'polypeptide(L)'
;FSFKEVYVIDGIKRQLHQQVQTAFDQIARLTEAKQQLIRDLQDKHTAFAICEENLQLNEFSPNIGYKPDACRPIKGQITPEEWVAFSKYNKDRAEKEIYESTRLRESIFHTIGQSSSDLESQGKASEYALRKRLHELERSLRELEWQKKQ
;
A
#
# COMPACT_ATOMS: atom_id res chain seq x y z
N PHE A 1 -14.52 -34.23 1.26
CA PHE A 1 -15.12 -32.98 1.75
C PHE A 1 -14.07 -32.10 2.41
N SER A 2 -13.41 -32.58 3.47
CA SER A 2 -12.28 -31.88 4.13
C SER A 2 -11.18 -31.38 3.17
N PHE A 3 -10.72 -32.18 2.19
CA PHE A 3 -9.67 -31.74 1.26
C PHE A 3 -10.02 -30.51 0.40
N LYS A 4 -11.26 -30.41 -0.08
CA LYS A 4 -11.68 -29.27 -0.92
C LYS A 4 -11.85 -28.01 -0.08
N GLU A 5 -12.41 -28.15 1.12
CA GLU A 5 -12.57 -27.06 2.07
C GLU A 5 -11.21 -26.50 2.52
N VAL A 6 -10.26 -27.37 2.87
CA VAL A 6 -8.88 -26.99 3.19
C VAL A 6 -8.22 -26.27 2.01
N TYR A 7 -8.37 -26.79 0.78
CA TYR A 7 -7.81 -26.15 -0.41
C TYR A 7 -8.35 -24.74 -0.64
N VAL A 8 -9.66 -24.53 -0.49
CA VAL A 8 -10.30 -23.20 -0.62
C VAL A 8 -9.78 -22.25 0.47
N ILE A 9 -9.75 -22.70 1.73
CA ILE A 9 -9.25 -21.91 2.85
C ILE A 9 -7.80 -21.51 2.63
N ASP A 10 -6.94 -22.43 2.20
CA ASP A 10 -5.52 -22.14 1.96
C ASP A 10 -5.30 -21.22 0.75
N GLY A 11 -6.15 -21.31 -0.27
CA GLY A 11 -6.16 -20.36 -1.38
C GLY A 11 -6.50 -18.94 -0.91
N ILE A 12 -7.55 -18.80 -0.12
CA ILE A 12 -8.00 -17.52 0.44
C ILE A 12 -6.92 -16.92 1.36
N LYS A 13 -6.31 -17.73 2.24
CA LYS A 13 -5.21 -17.28 3.10
C LYS A 13 -4.05 -16.72 2.29
N ARG A 14 -3.65 -17.40 1.20
CA ARG A 14 -2.59 -16.92 0.32
C ARG A 14 -2.95 -15.58 -0.34
N GLN A 15 -4.18 -15.45 -0.85
CA GLN A 15 -4.65 -14.21 -1.46
C GLN A 15 -4.66 -13.05 -0.46
N LEU A 16 -5.20 -13.26 0.74
CA LEU A 16 -5.19 -12.24 1.80
C LEU A 16 -3.78 -11.88 2.24
N HIS A 17 -2.88 -12.86 2.34
CA HIS A 17 -1.48 -12.59 2.66
C HIS A 17 -0.80 -11.74 1.58
N GLN A 18 -1.05 -12.02 0.30
CA GLN A 18 -0.54 -11.21 -0.80
C GLN A 18 -1.05 -9.76 -0.75
N GLN A 19 -2.32 -9.56 -0.39
CA GLN A 19 -2.87 -8.21 -0.17
C GLN A 19 -2.15 -7.48 0.96
N VAL A 20 -1.84 -8.16 2.07
CA VAL A 20 -1.07 -7.59 3.18
C VAL A 20 0.34 -7.16 2.74
N GLN A 21 1.06 -8.01 2.00
CA GLN A 21 2.38 -7.65 1.48
C GLN A 21 2.32 -6.42 0.56
N THR A 22 1.36 -6.40 -0.36
CA THR A 22 1.17 -5.27 -1.28
C THR A 22 0.84 -3.97 -0.52
N ALA A 23 0.03 -4.05 0.55
CA ALA A 23 -0.28 -2.92 1.41
C ALA A 23 0.94 -2.41 2.18
N PHE A 24 1.78 -3.31 2.68
CA PHE A 24 3.03 -2.95 3.35
C PHE A 24 3.96 -2.16 2.42
N ASP A 25 4.14 -2.63 1.19
CA ASP A 25 4.93 -1.94 0.18
C ASP A 25 4.35 -0.56 -0.17
N GLN A 26 3.02 -0.44 -0.24
CA GLN A 26 2.36 0.84 -0.50
C GLN A 26 2.57 1.85 0.65
N ILE A 27 2.53 1.37 1.90
CA ILE A 27 2.84 2.21 3.06
C ILE A 27 4.30 2.71 3.01
N ALA A 28 5.24 1.85 2.63
CA ALA A 28 6.63 2.23 2.46
C ALA A 28 6.79 3.32 1.40
N ARG A 29 6.17 3.17 0.23
CA ARG A 29 6.18 4.19 -0.84
C ARG A 29 5.58 5.53 -0.41
N LEU A 30 4.42 5.50 0.27
CA LEU A 30 3.80 6.71 0.82
C LEU A 30 4.69 7.40 1.85
N THR A 31 5.36 6.62 2.71
CA THR A 31 6.27 7.15 3.73
C THR A 31 7.46 7.85 3.08
N GLU A 32 8.00 7.25 2.02
CA GLU A 32 9.12 7.84 1.26
C GLU A 32 8.70 9.13 0.55
N ALA A 33 7.53 9.14 -0.12
CA ALA A 33 7.00 10.34 -0.77
C ALA A 33 6.77 11.48 0.23
N LYS A 34 6.22 11.16 1.42
CA LYS A 34 6.08 12.13 2.51
C LYS A 34 7.42 12.68 2.97
N GLN A 35 8.43 11.83 3.15
CA GLN A 35 9.76 12.26 3.58
C GLN A 35 10.42 13.18 2.54
N GLN A 36 10.25 12.91 1.25
CA GLN A 36 10.76 13.80 0.20
C GLN A 36 10.10 15.18 0.21
N LEU A 37 8.78 15.25 0.38
CA LEU A 37 8.08 16.52 0.53
C LEU A 37 8.55 17.31 1.75
N ILE A 38 8.77 16.64 2.88
CA ILE A 38 9.29 17.28 4.10
C ILE A 38 10.68 17.87 3.85
N ARG A 39 11.58 17.12 3.21
CA ARG A 39 12.93 17.61 2.89
C ARG A 39 12.88 18.80 1.95
N ASP A 40 12.10 18.72 0.86
CA ASP A 40 11.92 19.82 -0.08
C ASP A 40 11.39 21.10 0.61
N LEU A 41 10.45 20.95 1.54
CA LEU A 41 9.97 22.08 2.35
C LEU A 41 11.05 22.63 3.29
N GLN A 42 11.82 21.76 3.95
CA GLN A 42 12.91 22.19 4.84
C GLN A 42 13.99 22.96 4.08
N ASP A 43 14.43 22.44 2.93
CA ASP A 43 15.45 23.06 2.09
C ASP A 43 15.00 24.47 1.62
N LYS A 44 13.71 24.62 1.27
CA LYS A 44 13.11 25.93 0.92
C LYS A 44 13.10 26.90 2.09
N HIS A 45 12.76 26.44 3.30
CA HIS A 45 12.78 27.31 4.48
C HIS A 45 14.21 27.77 4.80
N THR A 46 15.19 26.88 4.69
CA THR A 46 16.60 27.24 4.90
C THR A 46 17.06 28.26 3.87
N ALA A 47 16.75 28.07 2.59
CA ALA A 47 17.12 29.02 1.55
C ALA A 47 16.42 30.38 1.72
N PHE A 48 15.15 30.37 2.11
CA PHE A 48 14.42 31.60 2.42
C PHE A 48 15.06 32.37 3.59
N ALA A 49 15.42 31.69 4.68
CA ALA A 49 16.10 32.31 5.81
C ALA A 49 17.46 32.93 5.42
N ILE A 50 18.24 32.24 4.58
CA ILE A 50 19.50 32.77 4.04
C ILE A 50 19.24 34.02 3.18
N CYS A 51 18.20 34.00 2.34
CA CYS A 51 17.84 35.18 1.53
C CYS A 51 17.40 36.35 2.41
N GLU A 52 16.66 36.10 3.48
CA GLU A 52 16.22 37.12 4.44
C GLU A 52 17.43 37.76 5.17
N GLU A 53 18.37 36.94 5.64
CA GLU A 53 19.62 37.42 6.25
C GLU A 53 20.43 38.28 5.25
N ASN A 54 20.59 37.81 4.02
CA ASN A 54 21.32 38.55 2.98
C ASN A 54 20.65 39.88 2.61
N LEU A 55 19.32 39.96 2.66
CA LEU A 55 18.57 41.18 2.37
C LEU A 55 18.84 42.28 3.42
N GLN A 56 19.20 41.91 4.64
CA GLN A 56 19.51 42.85 5.73
C GLN A 56 20.94 43.41 5.65
N LEU A 57 21.81 42.85 4.81
CA LEU A 57 23.19 43.30 4.65
C LEU A 57 23.27 44.63 3.88
N ASN A 58 24.14 45.52 4.34
CA ASN A 58 24.46 46.83 3.73
C ASN A 58 25.97 47.09 3.76
N GLU A 59 26.49 48.16 3.15
CA GLU A 59 27.94 48.41 3.05
C GLU A 59 28.69 48.49 4.39
N PHE A 60 28.00 48.70 5.51
CA PHE A 60 28.58 48.79 6.85
C PHE A 60 28.52 47.47 7.63
N SER A 61 27.91 46.42 7.06
CA SER A 61 27.77 45.15 7.78
C SER A 61 29.11 44.41 7.86
N PRO A 62 29.38 43.72 8.97
CA PRO A 62 30.63 42.99 9.16
C PRO A 62 30.77 41.85 8.13
N ASN A 63 32.01 41.45 7.83
CA ASN A 63 32.34 40.38 6.87
C ASN A 63 31.95 40.63 5.39
N ILE A 64 31.61 41.86 5.02
CA ILE A 64 31.45 42.23 3.61
C ILE A 64 32.82 42.62 3.03
N GLY A 65 33.11 42.13 1.83
CA GLY A 65 34.36 42.42 1.13
C GLY A 65 34.26 42.04 -0.35
N TYR A 66 35.18 42.58 -1.15
CA TYR A 66 35.21 42.33 -2.60
C TYR A 66 35.41 40.84 -2.90
N LYS A 67 34.49 40.26 -3.69
CA LYS A 67 34.59 38.88 -4.19
C LYS A 67 34.83 38.92 -5.71
N PRO A 68 36.03 38.59 -6.20
CA PRO A 68 36.25 38.42 -7.63
C PRO A 68 35.39 37.28 -8.18
N ASP A 69 34.83 37.48 -9.36
CA ASP A 69 33.94 36.53 -10.06
C ASP A 69 32.71 36.09 -9.25
N ALA A 70 32.03 37.06 -8.61
CA ALA A 70 30.84 36.80 -7.78
C ALA A 70 29.70 36.06 -8.52
N CYS A 71 29.59 36.21 -9.84
CA CYS A 71 28.57 35.55 -10.66
C CYS A 71 29.01 34.20 -11.25
N ARG A 72 30.16 33.65 -10.83
CA ARG A 72 30.60 32.34 -11.34
C ARG A 72 29.58 31.25 -10.98
N PRO A 73 29.24 30.34 -11.92
CA PRO A 73 28.37 29.22 -11.62
C PRO A 73 29.04 28.30 -10.59
N ILE A 74 28.32 28.00 -9.51
CA ILE A 74 28.81 27.08 -8.48
C ILE A 74 28.30 25.68 -8.82
N LYS A 75 29.15 24.66 -8.68
CA LYS A 75 28.74 23.27 -8.90
C LYS A 75 27.63 22.90 -7.91
N GLY A 76 26.51 22.40 -8.43
CA GLY A 76 25.33 22.07 -7.61
C GLY A 76 24.37 23.25 -7.38
N GLN A 77 24.61 24.40 -8.02
CA GLN A 77 23.62 25.47 -8.09
C GLN A 77 22.41 25.01 -8.90
N ILE A 78 21.23 25.32 -8.39
CA ILE A 78 19.94 24.96 -8.97
C ILE A 78 19.29 26.24 -9.49
N THR A 79 18.69 26.21 -10.67
CA THR A 79 17.91 27.35 -11.16
C THR A 79 16.53 27.40 -10.51
N PRO A 80 15.86 28.57 -10.49
CA PRO A 80 14.48 28.66 -10.02
C PRO A 80 13.53 27.72 -10.77
N GLU A 81 13.73 27.53 -12.07
CA GLU A 81 12.92 26.62 -12.89
C GLU A 81 13.12 25.16 -12.48
N GLU A 82 14.38 24.74 -12.25
CA GLU A 82 14.71 23.41 -11.75
C GLU A 82 14.14 23.17 -10.34
N TRP A 83 14.17 24.18 -9.47
CA TRP A 83 13.55 24.11 -8.15
C TRP A 83 12.04 23.88 -8.24
N VAL A 84 11.35 24.68 -9.07
CA VAL A 84 9.92 24.53 -9.29
C VAL A 84 9.60 23.16 -9.89
N ALA A 85 10.42 22.68 -10.84
CA ALA A 85 10.25 21.36 -11.43
C ALA A 85 10.40 20.24 -10.38
N PHE A 86 11.42 20.30 -9.51
CA PHE A 86 11.61 19.34 -8.42
C PHE A 86 10.41 19.32 -7.46
N SER A 87 9.90 20.49 -7.13
CA SER A 87 8.73 20.64 -6.24
C SER A 87 7.47 20.03 -6.84
N LYS A 88 7.22 20.30 -8.14
CA LYS A 88 6.10 19.73 -8.89
C LYS A 88 6.23 18.21 -8.97
N TYR A 89 7.42 17.71 -9.29
CA TYR A 89 7.69 16.28 -9.33
C TYR A 89 7.38 15.58 -8.00
N ASN A 90 7.86 16.13 -6.87
CA ASN A 90 7.61 15.54 -5.56
C ASN A 90 6.11 15.53 -5.22
N LYS A 91 5.40 16.60 -5.58
CA LYS A 91 3.94 16.68 -5.43
C LYS A 91 3.23 15.63 -6.27
N ASP A 92 3.50 15.59 -7.57
CA ASP A 92 2.85 14.66 -8.51
C ASP A 92 3.13 13.20 -8.12
N ARG A 93 4.36 12.90 -7.67
CA ARG A 93 4.73 11.60 -7.13
C ARG A 93 3.86 11.26 -5.90
N ALA A 94 3.72 12.17 -4.95
CA ALA A 94 2.92 11.92 -3.75
C ALA A 94 1.43 11.73 -4.07
N GLU A 95 0.88 12.54 -4.98
CA GLU A 95 -0.50 12.40 -5.45
C GLU A 95 -0.75 11.05 -6.12
N LYS A 96 0.22 10.60 -6.94
CA LYS A 96 0.18 9.27 -7.56
C LYS A 96 0.16 8.16 -6.50
N GLU A 97 1.01 8.22 -5.48
CA GLU A 97 1.03 7.20 -4.41
C GLU A 97 -0.25 7.21 -3.57
N ILE A 98 -0.89 8.37 -3.37
CA ILE A 98 -2.20 8.48 -2.70
C ILE A 98 -3.30 7.83 -3.56
N TYR A 99 -3.28 8.06 -4.86
CA TYR A 99 -4.22 7.45 -5.80
C TYR A 99 -4.07 5.93 -5.82
N GLU A 100 -2.85 5.41 -5.96
CA GLU A 100 -2.61 3.95 -5.95
C GLU A 100 -2.99 3.32 -4.60
N SER A 101 -2.75 4.01 -3.48
CA SER A 101 -3.20 3.57 -2.15
C SER A 101 -4.73 3.46 -2.05
N THR A 102 -5.46 4.38 -2.68
CA THR A 102 -6.93 4.34 -2.69
C THR A 102 -7.44 3.15 -3.49
N ARG A 103 -6.89 2.94 -4.70
CA ARG A 103 -7.21 1.77 -5.51
C ARG A 103 -6.87 0.46 -4.82
N LEU A 104 -5.73 0.40 -4.13
CA LEU A 104 -5.33 -0.78 -3.38
C LEU A 104 -6.31 -1.10 -2.26
N ARG A 105 -6.77 -0.08 -1.50
CA ARG A 105 -7.80 -0.29 -0.46
C ARG A 105 -9.09 -0.86 -1.05
N GLU A 106 -9.56 -0.33 -2.18
CA GLU A 106 -10.74 -0.87 -2.87
C GLU A 106 -10.55 -2.33 -3.29
N SER A 107 -9.39 -2.66 -3.86
CA SER A 107 -9.02 -4.04 -4.21
C SER A 107 -8.98 -4.98 -2.99
N ILE A 108 -8.46 -4.50 -1.86
CA ILE A 108 -8.44 -5.25 -0.60
C ILE A 108 -9.87 -5.53 -0.12
N PHE A 109 -10.74 -4.51 -0.09
CA PHE A 109 -12.14 -4.69 0.30
C PHE A 109 -12.86 -5.68 -0.60
N HIS A 110 -12.65 -5.60 -1.92
CA HIS A 110 -13.20 -6.57 -2.86
C HIS A 110 -12.72 -7.99 -2.57
N THR A 111 -11.40 -8.17 -2.34
CA THR A 111 -10.81 -9.48 -2.02
C THR A 111 -11.39 -10.06 -0.73
N ILE A 112 -11.60 -9.23 0.31
CA ILE A 112 -12.23 -9.65 1.57
C ILE A 112 -13.68 -10.09 1.32
N GLY A 113 -14.45 -9.32 0.55
CA GLY A 113 -15.82 -9.66 0.18
C GLY A 113 -15.91 -10.99 -0.56
N GLN A 114 -15.05 -11.18 -1.58
CA GLN A 114 -14.97 -12.43 -2.34
C GLN A 114 -14.60 -13.62 -1.44
N SER A 115 -13.57 -13.43 -0.59
CA SER A 115 -13.13 -14.46 0.36
C SER A 115 -14.25 -14.90 1.31
N SER A 116 -15.04 -13.95 1.81
CA SER A 116 -16.19 -14.27 2.68
C SER A 116 -17.25 -15.09 1.94
N SER A 117 -17.56 -14.72 0.69
CA SER A 117 -18.53 -15.43 -0.13
C SER A 117 -18.05 -16.86 -0.48
N ASP A 118 -16.77 -17.01 -0.80
CA ASP A 118 -16.16 -18.30 -1.11
C ASP A 118 -16.16 -19.24 0.11
N LEU A 119 -15.84 -18.72 1.30
CA LEU A 119 -15.93 -19.50 2.54
C LEU A 119 -17.36 -19.94 2.84
N GLU A 120 -18.34 -19.04 2.71
CA GLU A 120 -19.74 -19.36 2.97
C GLU A 120 -20.26 -20.42 2.01
N SER A 121 -19.99 -20.24 0.71
CA SER A 121 -20.43 -21.18 -0.34
C SER A 121 -19.79 -22.57 -0.15
N GLN A 122 -18.49 -22.62 0.17
CA GLN A 122 -17.79 -23.87 0.43
C GLN A 122 -18.25 -24.53 1.73
N GLY A 123 -18.60 -23.76 2.76
CA GLY A 123 -19.20 -24.26 4.00
C GLY A 123 -20.55 -24.94 3.74
N LYS A 124 -21.46 -24.25 3.03
CA LYS A 124 -22.76 -24.82 2.61
C LYS A 124 -22.61 -26.10 1.79
N ALA A 125 -21.66 -26.11 0.85
CA ALA A 125 -21.40 -27.29 0.02
C ALA A 125 -20.90 -28.49 0.86
N SER A 126 -20.05 -28.22 1.86
CA SER A 126 -19.50 -29.25 2.75
C SER A 126 -20.58 -29.80 3.68
N GLU A 127 -21.42 -28.93 4.24
CA GLU A 127 -22.56 -29.34 5.07
C GLU A 127 -23.56 -30.20 4.28
N TYR A 128 -23.95 -29.75 3.09
CA TYR A 128 -24.86 -30.52 2.23
C TYR A 128 -24.32 -31.92 1.93
N ALA A 129 -23.04 -32.01 1.61
CA ALA A 129 -22.39 -33.28 1.33
C ALA A 129 -22.34 -34.21 2.56
N LEU A 130 -22.10 -33.67 3.75
CA LEU A 130 -22.13 -34.45 4.99
C LEU A 130 -23.54 -34.98 5.28
N ARG A 131 -24.57 -34.13 5.15
CA ARG A 131 -25.97 -34.54 5.32
C ARG A 131 -26.36 -35.64 4.34
N LYS A 132 -25.98 -35.51 3.07
CA LYS A 132 -26.21 -36.53 2.04
C LYS A 132 -25.57 -37.86 2.42
N ARG A 133 -24.30 -37.84 2.85
CA ARG A 133 -23.57 -39.06 3.23
C ARG A 133 -24.16 -39.73 4.47
N LEU A 134 -24.59 -38.95 5.46
CA LEU A 134 -25.28 -39.47 6.64
C LEU A 134 -26.56 -40.22 6.23
N HIS A 135 -27.36 -39.62 5.37
CA HIS A 135 -28.59 -40.24 4.87
C HIS A 135 -28.32 -41.55 4.10
N GLU A 136 -27.29 -41.57 3.25
CA GLU A 136 -26.86 -42.78 2.53
C GLU A 136 -26.40 -43.89 3.49
N LEU A 137 -25.67 -43.55 4.55
CA LEU A 137 -25.24 -44.49 5.59
C LEU A 137 -26.43 -45.05 6.39
N GLU A 138 -27.35 -44.19 6.83
CA GLU A 138 -28.58 -44.60 7.54
C GLU A 138 -29.46 -45.51 6.68
N ARG A 139 -29.52 -45.25 5.37
CA ARG A 139 -30.24 -46.11 4.42
C ARG A 139 -29.56 -47.48 4.30
N SER A 140 -28.24 -47.50 4.11
CA SER A 140 -27.46 -48.73 3.99
C SER A 140 -27.53 -49.58 5.26
N LEU A 141 -27.49 -48.94 6.44
CA LEU A 141 -27.65 -49.62 7.73
C LEU A 141 -29.02 -50.29 7.85
N ARG A 142 -30.10 -49.56 7.57
CA ARG A 142 -31.47 -50.10 7.61
C ARG A 142 -31.65 -51.29 6.66
N GLU A 143 -31.03 -51.24 5.49
CA GLU A 143 -31.07 -52.33 4.52
C GLU A 143 -30.34 -53.58 5.04
N LEU A 144 -29.15 -53.42 5.62
CA LEU A 144 -28.41 -54.52 6.25
C LEU A 144 -29.17 -55.12 7.45
N GLU A 145 -29.79 -54.29 8.27
CA GLU A 145 -30.63 -54.74 9.39
C GLU A 145 -31.86 -55.52 8.92
N TRP A 146 -32.46 -55.12 7.79
CA TRP A 146 -33.56 -55.86 7.18
C TRP A 146 -33.11 -57.23 6.65
N GLN A 147 -31.97 -57.28 5.95
CA GLN A 147 -31.41 -58.54 5.44
C GLN A 147 -31.08 -59.55 6.55
N LYS A 148 -30.59 -59.07 7.71
CA LYS A 148 -30.28 -59.94 8.86
C LYS A 148 -31.53 -60.57 9.51
N LYS A 149 -32.72 -60.00 9.27
CA LYS A 149 -33.99 -60.50 9.82
C LYS A 149 -34.68 -61.52 8.91
N GLN A 150 -34.17 -61.75 7.70
CA GLN A 150 -34.57 -62.87 6.83
C GLN A 150 -33.72 -64.10 7.10
#